data_AF-A0A6P3YCY8-F1
#
_entry.id   AF-A0A6P3YCY8-F1
#
_cell.length_a   1.000
_cell.length_b   1.000
_cell.length_c   1.000
_cell.angle_alpha   90.00
_cell.angle_beta   90.00
_cell.angle_gamma   90.00
#
_symmetry.space_group_name_H-M   'P 1'
#
loop_
_entity.id
_entity.type
_entity.pdbx_description
1 polymer ?
#
loop_
_entity_poly.entity_id
_entity_poly.type
_entity_poly.pdbx_seq_one_letter_code
_entity_poly.pdbx_strand_id
1 'polypeptide(L)'
;YITYTTGRFNLTLERISGTWLITGSVANDTWIIDHFLISGSFKNLIIYVDNLFEGNREINDVINTFVNEYWPPLARVAMPVAVKKWDTYLTDLLNRLFSKLSFSKIFP
;
A
#
# COMPACT_ATOMS: atom_id res chain seq x y z
N TYR A 1 0.38 10.05 24.82
CA TYR A 1 0.91 11.23 24.13
C TYR A 1 0.89 10.95 22.64
N ILE A 2 0.10 11.70 21.86
CA ILE A 2 0.10 11.61 20.39
C ILE A 2 0.95 12.80 19.92
N THR A 3 2.09 12.52 19.30
CA THR A 3 2.95 13.54 18.69
C THR A 3 2.53 13.73 17.23
N TYR A 4 2.30 14.98 16.83
CA TYR A 4 2.08 15.35 15.43
C TYR A 4 3.39 15.87 14.87
N THR A 5 3.84 15.31 13.74
CA THR A 5 4.99 15.83 13.00
C THR A 5 4.65 16.02 11.54
N THR A 6 5.19 17.07 10.93
CA THR A 6 5.17 17.33 9.50
C THR A 6 6.55 17.06 8.95
N GLY A 7 6.67 16.05 8.08
CA GLY A 7 7.95 15.66 7.50
C GLY A 7 7.78 14.90 6.19
N ARG A 8 8.89 14.71 5.47
CA ARG A 8 9.00 13.84 4.32
C ARG A 8 9.10 12.39 4.78
N PHE A 9 8.28 11.57 4.17
CA PHE A 9 8.32 10.12 4.29
C PHE A 9 8.67 9.55 2.91
N ASN A 10 9.82 8.89 2.83
CA ASN A 10 10.24 8.15 1.64
C ASN A 10 10.23 6.66 1.95
N LEU A 11 9.68 5.89 1.02
CA LEU A 11 9.61 4.44 1.10
C LEU A 11 10.13 3.86 -0.20
N THR A 12 11.13 3.00 -0.09
CA THR A 12 11.72 2.26 -1.21
C THR A 12 11.52 0.78 -0.96
N LEU A 13 10.91 0.09 -1.92
CA LEU A 13 10.74 -1.35 -1.93
C LEU A 13 11.57 -1.95 -3.06
N GLU A 14 12.38 -2.95 -2.75
CA GLU A 14 13.24 -3.59 -3.74
C GLU A 14 12.76 -5.00 -4.08
N ARG A 15 12.85 -5.32 -5.38
CA ARG A 15 12.55 -6.64 -5.93
C ARG A 15 11.16 -7.12 -5.53
N ILE A 16 10.18 -6.23 -5.75
CA ILE A 16 8.78 -6.49 -5.51
C ILE A 16 8.31 -7.57 -6.50
N SER A 17 7.62 -8.58 -5.99
CA SER A 17 6.91 -9.57 -6.78
C SER A 17 5.57 -9.84 -6.13
N GLY A 18 4.56 -10.10 -6.93
CA GLY A 18 3.24 -10.39 -6.39
C GLY A 18 2.23 -10.69 -7.45
N THR A 19 1.13 -11.24 -6.99
CA THR A 19 -0.09 -11.42 -7.74
C THR A 19 -1.16 -10.52 -7.17
N TRP A 20 -2.08 -10.18 -8.05
CA TRP A 20 -3.28 -9.45 -7.77
C TRP A 20 -4.42 -10.30 -8.30
N LEU A 21 -5.47 -10.43 -7.50
CA LEU A 21 -6.69 -11.10 -7.87
C LEU A 21 -7.82 -10.08 -7.76
N ILE A 22 -8.46 -9.82 -8.88
CA ILE A 22 -9.65 -8.97 -8.94
C ILE A 22 -10.84 -9.90 -9.12
N THR A 23 -11.81 -9.82 -8.21
CA THR A 23 -13.08 -10.53 -8.35
C THR A 23 -14.20 -9.54 -8.60
N GLY A 24 -15.21 -9.96 -9.35
CA GLY A 24 -16.30 -9.08 -9.72
C GLY A 24 -17.18 -9.70 -10.79
N SER A 25 -18.40 -9.19 -10.90
CA SER A 25 -19.38 -9.60 -11.91
C SER A 25 -19.46 -8.58 -13.04
N VAL A 26 -19.85 -9.03 -14.23
CA VAL A 26 -20.15 -8.13 -15.35
C VAL A 26 -21.66 -8.00 -15.47
N ALA A 27 -22.17 -6.77 -15.41
CA ALA A 27 -23.58 -6.46 -15.58
C ALA A 27 -23.74 -5.22 -16.45
N ASN A 28 -24.68 -5.26 -17.40
CA ASN A 28 -24.93 -4.16 -18.34
C ASN A 28 -23.65 -3.66 -19.02
N ASP A 29 -22.81 -4.60 -19.48
CA ASP A 29 -21.53 -4.30 -20.13
C ASP A 29 -20.56 -3.47 -19.27
N THR A 30 -20.71 -3.51 -17.94
CA THR A 30 -19.85 -2.85 -16.97
C THR A 30 -19.29 -3.89 -16.01
N TRP A 31 -17.99 -3.83 -15.69
CA TRP A 31 -17.40 -4.67 -14.66
C TRP A 31 -17.60 -4.05 -13.28
N ILE A 32 -18.28 -4.77 -12.40
CA ILE A 32 -18.53 -4.41 -11.01
C ILE A 32 -17.54 -5.20 -10.16
N ILE A 33 -16.59 -4.48 -9.54
CA ILE A 33 -15.52 -5.07 -8.73
C ILE A 33 -16.02 -5.31 -7.31
N ASP A 34 -15.84 -6.54 -6.82
CA ASP A 34 -16.17 -6.94 -5.45
C ASP A 34 -14.92 -6.85 -4.53
N HIS A 35 -13.78 -7.36 -5.01
CA HIS A 35 -12.52 -7.37 -4.26
C HIS A 35 -11.30 -7.14 -5.15
N PHE A 36 -10.30 -6.48 -4.57
CA PHE A 36 -8.94 -6.37 -5.09
C PHE A 36 -7.97 -6.94 -4.05
N LEU A 37 -7.56 -8.19 -4.24
CA LEU A 37 -6.69 -8.90 -3.31
C LEU A 37 -5.25 -8.85 -3.82
N ILE A 38 -4.33 -8.37 -2.98
CA ILE A 38 -2.89 -8.35 -3.26
C ILE A 38 -2.21 -9.41 -2.42
N SER A 39 -1.41 -10.25 -3.07
CA SER A 39 -0.49 -11.17 -2.41
C SER A 39 0.90 -10.99 -3.03
N GLY A 40 1.87 -10.57 -2.24
CA GLY A 40 3.21 -10.32 -2.74
C GLY A 40 4.28 -10.34 -1.69
N SER A 41 5.51 -10.21 -2.17
CA SER A 41 6.73 -10.13 -1.37
C SER A 41 7.65 -9.08 -1.94
N PHE A 42 8.56 -8.60 -1.11
CA PHE A 42 9.66 -7.73 -1.49
C PHE A 42 10.88 -8.20 -0.72
N LYS A 43 12.06 -8.02 -1.30
CA LYS A 43 13.31 -8.49 -0.67
C LYS A 43 13.90 -7.48 0.30
N ASN A 44 13.54 -6.21 0.15
CA ASN A 44 14.03 -5.15 1.01
C ASN A 44 13.02 -4.01 1.11
N LEU A 45 13.01 -3.33 2.24
CA LEU A 45 12.24 -2.14 2.51
C LEU A 45 13.17 -1.13 3.18
N ILE A 46 13.33 0.03 2.54
CA ILE A 46 14.06 1.17 3.10
C ILE A 46 13.07 2.27 3.38
N ILE A 47 13.02 2.71 4.63
CA ILE A 47 12.17 3.81 5.09
C ILE A 47 13.08 4.96 5.52
N TYR A 48 12.75 6.16 5.05
CA TYR A 48 13.34 7.38 5.53
C TYR A 48 12.24 8.33 5.97
N VAL A 49 12.30 8.76 7.22
CA VAL A 49 11.41 9.79 7.74
C VAL A 49 12.27 10.95 8.22
N ASP A 50 11.91 12.17 7.82
CA ASP A 50 12.49 13.38 8.40
C ASP A 50 11.57 13.98 9.47
N ASN A 51 12.17 14.86 10.27
CA ASN A 51 11.48 15.66 11.27
C ASN A 51 10.72 14.87 12.35
N LEU A 52 11.08 13.62 12.64
CA LEU A 52 10.52 12.92 13.81
C LEU A 52 10.93 13.68 15.09
N PHE A 53 10.01 13.77 16.05
CA PHE A 53 10.24 14.42 17.36
C PHE A 53 10.76 15.86 17.23
N GLU A 54 10.05 16.69 16.46
CA GLU A 54 10.37 18.12 16.25
C GLU A 54 11.79 18.34 15.71
N GLY A 55 12.29 17.40 14.91
CA GLY A 55 13.58 17.51 14.25
C GLY A 55 14.76 17.15 15.15
N ASN A 56 14.52 16.48 16.30
CA ASN A 56 15.62 15.93 17.10
C ASN A 56 16.39 14.90 16.26
N ARG A 57 17.57 15.30 15.80
CA ARG A 57 18.38 14.51 14.87
C ARG A 57 18.79 13.15 15.43
N GLU A 58 19.21 13.10 16.68
CA GLU A 58 19.66 11.85 17.31
C GLU A 58 18.51 10.84 17.40
N ILE A 59 17.34 11.27 17.86
CA ILE A 59 16.16 10.39 17.95
C ILE A 59 15.69 9.98 16.54
N ASN A 60 15.69 10.92 15.59
CA ASN A 60 15.30 10.65 14.20
C ASN A 60 16.23 9.61 13.55
N ASP A 61 17.55 9.73 13.76
CA ASP A 61 18.54 8.79 13.23
C ASP A 61 18.42 7.41 13.88
N VAL A 62 18.18 7.35 15.20
CA VAL A 62 17.91 6.08 15.92
C VAL A 62 16.67 5.38 15.37
N ILE A 63 15.58 6.12 15.13
CA ILE A 63 14.33 5.53 14.64
C ILE A 63 14.46 5.08 13.20
N ASN A 64 15.08 5.88 12.33
CA ASN A 64 15.34 5.46 10.95
C ASN A 64 16.21 4.20 10.94
N THR A 65 17.27 4.14 11.76
CA THR A 65 18.12 2.94 11.87
C THR A 65 17.31 1.74 12.32
N PHE A 66 16.53 1.87 13.41
CA PHE A 66 15.69 0.80 13.93
C PHE A 66 14.68 0.30 12.90
N VAL A 67 13.94 1.19 12.25
CA VAL A 67 12.92 0.79 11.27
C VAL A 67 13.55 0.07 10.07
N ASN A 68 14.70 0.53 9.60
CA ASN A 68 15.41 -0.12 8.50
C ASN A 68 16.04 -1.46 8.91
N GLU A 69 16.56 -1.61 10.12
CA GLU A 69 17.14 -2.88 10.59
C GLU A 69 16.05 -3.92 10.84
N TYR A 70 14.94 -3.51 11.44
CA TYR A 70 13.83 -4.37 11.84
C TYR A 70 12.65 -4.33 10.87
N TRP A 71 12.86 -3.92 9.62
CA TRP A 71 11.79 -3.86 8.62
C TRP A 71 11.05 -5.19 8.44
N PRO A 72 11.68 -6.40 8.49
CA PRO A 72 10.96 -7.64 8.23
C PRO A 72 9.86 -7.95 9.27
N PRO A 73 10.12 -7.94 10.60
CA PRO A 73 9.05 -8.14 11.59
C PRO A 73 8.04 -6.99 11.58
N LEU A 74 8.46 -5.74 11.35
CA LEU A 74 7.55 -4.60 11.25
C LEU A 74 6.57 -4.76 10.08
N ALA A 75 7.08 -5.15 8.91
CA ALA A 75 6.27 -5.44 7.73
C ALA A 75 5.29 -6.59 7.98
N ARG A 76 5.71 -7.65 8.67
CA ARG A 76 4.84 -8.79 9.02
C ARG A 76 3.62 -8.36 9.85
N VAL A 77 3.79 -7.39 10.76
CA VAL A 77 2.70 -6.86 11.59
C VAL A 77 1.82 -5.88 10.80
N ALA A 78 2.44 -5.03 9.96
CA ALA A 78 1.71 -3.98 9.24
C ALA A 78 0.94 -4.50 8.01
N MET A 79 1.47 -5.51 7.31
CA MET A 79 0.94 -5.96 6.02
C MET A 79 -0.52 -6.41 6.06
N PRO A 80 -1.00 -7.19 7.06
CA PRO A 80 -2.41 -7.59 7.12
C PRO A 80 -3.37 -6.40 7.18
N VAL A 81 -2.98 -5.34 7.90
CA VAL A 81 -3.76 -4.10 8.01
C VAL A 81 -3.72 -3.33 6.69
N ALA A 82 -2.55 -3.24 6.06
CA ALA A 82 -2.37 -2.58 4.78
C ALA A 82 -3.19 -3.24 3.67
N VAL A 83 -3.12 -4.58 3.53
CA VAL A 83 -3.86 -5.36 2.53
C VAL A 83 -5.36 -5.15 2.67
N LYS A 84 -5.90 -5.16 3.90
CA LYS A 84 -7.33 -4.89 4.12
C LYS A 84 -7.74 -3.48 3.67
N LYS A 85 -6.91 -2.47 3.92
CA LYS A 85 -7.18 -1.10 3.47
C LYS A 85 -7.03 -0.96 1.96
N TRP A 86 -6.05 -1.63 1.35
CA TRP A 86 -5.84 -1.62 -0.09
C TRP A 86 -7.00 -2.28 -0.83
N ASP A 87 -7.55 -3.38 -0.32
CA ASP A 87 -8.73 -4.03 -0.93
C ASP A 87 -9.88 -3.03 -1.07
N THR A 88 -10.27 -2.36 0.02
CA THR A 88 -11.33 -1.34 -0.02
C THR A 88 -10.98 -0.19 -0.97
N TYR A 89 -9.78 0.40 -0.81
CA TYR A 89 -9.38 1.56 -1.61
C TYR A 89 -9.30 1.26 -3.11
N LEU A 90 -8.70 0.13 -3.49
CA LEU A 90 -8.51 -0.26 -4.89
C LEU A 90 -9.80 -0.75 -5.53
N THR A 91 -10.66 -1.44 -4.77
CA THR A 91 -12.02 -1.80 -5.23
C THR A 91 -12.81 -0.54 -5.57
N ASP A 92 -12.84 0.46 -4.69
CA ASP A 92 -13.51 1.75 -4.94
C ASP A 92 -12.91 2.49 -6.15
N LEU A 93 -11.57 2.51 -6.24
CA LEU A 93 -10.87 3.13 -7.35
C LEU A 93 -11.22 2.47 -8.69
N LEU A 94 -11.19 1.14 -8.76
CA LEU A 94 -11.50 0.40 -9.97
C LEU A 94 -12.98 0.51 -10.34
N ASN A 95 -13.89 0.48 -9.38
CA ASN A 95 -15.31 0.70 -9.67
C ASN A 95 -15.55 2.09 -10.27
N ARG A 96 -14.91 3.14 -9.77
CA ARG A 96 -14.99 4.49 -10.36
C ARG A 96 -14.39 4.57 -11.77
N LEU A 97 -13.39 3.75 -12.07
CA LEU A 97 -12.78 3.67 -13.39
C LEU A 97 -13.67 2.89 -14.37
N PHE A 98 -14.04 1.67 -14.01
CA PHE A 98 -14.81 0.76 -14.86
C PHE A 98 -16.26 1.17 -15.04
N SER A 99 -16.86 1.95 -14.12
CA SER A 99 -18.20 2.52 -14.33
C SER A 99 -18.30 3.46 -15.53
N LYS A 100 -17.17 3.86 -16.12
CA LYS A 100 -17.09 4.73 -17.30
C LYS A 100 -16.68 3.97 -18.56
N LEU A 101 -16.47 2.66 -18.46
CA LEU A 101 -15.89 1.83 -19.50
C LEU A 101 -16.82 0.66 -19.82
N SER A 102 -16.86 0.30 -21.10
CA SER A 102 -17.60 -0.87 -21.59
C SER A 102 -16.68 -2.10 -21.52
N PHE A 103 -17.13 -3.15 -20.84
CA PHE A 103 -16.38 -4.37 -20.59
C PHE A 103 -16.03 -5.07 -21.91
N SER A 104 -17.02 -5.26 -22.79
CA SER A 104 -16.84 -5.90 -24.10
C SER A 104 -15.86 -5.17 -25.03
N LYS A 105 -15.66 -3.86 -24.84
CA LYS A 105 -14.67 -3.10 -25.62
C LYS A 105 -13.24 -3.27 -25.11
N ILE A 106 -13.06 -3.55 -23.82
CA ILE A 106 -11.75 -3.69 -23.19
C ILE A 106 -11.27 -5.14 -23.22
N PHE A 107 -12.20 -6.08 -23.09
CA PHE A 107 -11.95 -7.51 -23.06
C PHE A 107 -12.76 -8.20 -24.18
N PRO A 108 -12.30 -8.11 -25.44
CA PRO A 108 -12.96 -8.73 -26.59
C PRO A 108 -12.80 -10.25 -26.63
#